data_AF-A0A7W6S2L4-F1
#
_entry.id   AF-A0A7W6S2L4-F1
#
_cell.length_a   1.000
_cell.length_b   1.000
_cell.length_c   1.000
_cell.angle_alpha   90.00
_cell.angle_beta   90.00
_cell.angle_gamma   90.00
#
_symmetry.space_group_name_H-M   'P 1'
#
loop_
_entity.id
_entity.type
_entity.pdbx_description
1 polymer ?
#
loop_
_entity_poly.entity_id
_entity_poly.type
_entity_poly.pdbx_seq_one_letter_code
_entity_poly.pdbx_strand_id
1 'polypeptide(L)'
;MTGFTVIDLSRLPAPDVLQVLDFEAELAAILAEFQGRYPDWSAVLESDPVMKLAEAVAYRLTLRMAEWNDGARGLMLAYATGSTLDHLSALMNVSRLTVTPADDTSDPPTPAVMETDDALRA
;
A
#
# COMPACT_ATOMS: atom_id res chain seq x y z
N MET A 1 -12.63 35.31 9.91
CA MET A 1 -11.73 34.18 10.19
C MET A 1 -12.56 32.91 10.22
N THR A 2 -12.74 32.27 9.07
CA THR A 2 -13.28 30.91 9.01
C THR A 2 -12.13 29.98 9.36
N GLY A 3 -12.09 29.51 10.60
CA GLY A 3 -11.09 28.53 11.03
C GLY A 3 -11.32 27.24 10.24
N PHE A 4 -10.39 26.90 9.35
CA PHE A 4 -10.28 25.54 8.83
C PHE A 4 -9.95 24.65 10.03
N THR A 5 -10.94 23.93 10.56
CA THR A 5 -10.67 22.82 11.46
C THR A 5 -10.02 21.73 10.63
N VAL A 6 -8.68 21.64 10.73
CA VAL A 6 -7.87 20.57 10.16
C VAL A 6 -8.49 19.24 10.60
N ILE A 7 -8.97 18.44 9.63
CA ILE A 7 -9.49 17.11 9.91
C ILE A 7 -8.29 16.23 10.24
N ASP A 8 -8.27 15.68 11.45
CA ASP A 8 -7.23 14.75 11.86
C ASP A 8 -7.43 13.39 11.17
N LEU A 9 -6.76 13.23 10.03
CA LEU A 9 -6.83 12.02 9.20
C LEU A 9 -6.31 10.76 9.93
N SER A 10 -5.51 10.92 10.99
CA SER A 10 -4.98 9.80 11.78
C SER A 10 -6.05 9.09 12.61
N ARG A 11 -7.22 9.72 12.80
CA ARG A 11 -8.35 9.18 13.57
C ARG A 11 -9.37 8.41 12.74
N LEU A 12 -9.18 8.34 11.43
CA LEU A 12 -10.06 7.58 10.56
C LEU A 12 -9.87 6.08 10.82
N PRO A 13 -10.95 5.28 10.83
CA PRO A 13 -10.83 3.83 10.91
C PRO A 13 -10.05 3.31 9.69
N ALA A 14 -9.41 2.16 9.85
CA ALA A 14 -8.77 1.46 8.74
C ALA A 14 -9.82 1.19 7.65
N PRO A 15 -9.52 1.47 6.38
CA PRO A 15 -10.48 1.31 5.29
C PRO A 15 -10.60 -0.15 4.85
N ASP A 16 -11.80 -0.51 4.37
CA ASP A 16 -12.18 -1.86 3.95
C ASP A 16 -11.34 -2.43 2.80
N VAL A 17 -10.60 -1.57 2.07
CA VAL A 17 -9.70 -2.00 1.00
C VAL A 17 -8.52 -2.81 1.53
N LEU A 18 -8.13 -2.61 2.79
CA LEU A 18 -7.03 -3.33 3.42
C LEU A 18 -7.47 -4.74 3.81
N GLN A 19 -6.83 -5.73 3.21
CA GLN A 19 -7.14 -7.14 3.47
C GLN A 19 -6.39 -7.65 4.70
N VAL A 20 -6.99 -8.61 5.41
CA VAL A 20 -6.31 -9.32 6.50
C VAL A 20 -5.30 -10.31 5.90
N LEU A 21 -4.08 -10.35 6.47
CA LEU A 21 -3.06 -11.32 6.10
C LEU A 21 -3.15 -12.52 7.05
N ASP A 22 -3.56 -13.67 6.51
CA ASP A 22 -3.61 -14.91 7.27
C ASP A 22 -3.08 -16.07 6.40
N PHE A 23 -1.85 -16.48 6.71
CA PHE A 23 -1.17 -17.56 6.00
C PHE A 23 -1.91 -18.90 6.17
N GLU A 24 -2.40 -19.20 7.38
CA GLU A 24 -3.05 -20.48 7.67
C GLU A 24 -4.40 -20.59 6.98
N ALA A 25 -5.15 -19.48 6.95
CA ALA A 25 -6.40 -19.40 6.21
C ALA A 25 -6.18 -19.60 4.69
N GLU A 26 -5.16 -18.95 4.13
CA GLU A 26 -4.82 -19.08 2.71
C GLU A 26 -4.34 -20.51 2.36
N LEU A 27 -3.50 -21.10 3.21
CA LEU A 27 -3.05 -22.48 3.04
C LEU A 27 -4.24 -23.44 3.07
N ALA A 28 -5.14 -23.29 4.04
CA ALA A 28 -6.35 -24.12 4.13
C ALA A 28 -7.24 -23.97 2.88
N ALA A 29 -7.39 -22.75 2.36
CA ALA A 29 -8.15 -22.49 1.13
C ALA A 29 -7.53 -23.18 -0.09
N ILE A 30 -6.20 -23.08 -0.27
CA ILE A 30 -5.47 -23.74 -1.36
C ILE A 30 -5.61 -25.26 -1.28
N LEU A 31 -5.48 -25.84 -0.09
CA LEU A 31 -5.62 -27.28 0.10
C LEU A 31 -7.05 -27.76 -0.18
N ALA A 32 -8.06 -27.01 0.25
CA ALA A 32 -9.45 -27.31 -0.06
C ALA A 32 -9.74 -27.23 -1.56
N GLU A 33 -9.20 -26.23 -2.26
CA GLU A 33 -9.30 -26.09 -3.71
C GLU A 33 -8.62 -27.26 -4.43
N PHE A 34 -7.43 -27.67 -3.97
CA PHE A 34 -6.71 -28.80 -4.53
C PHE A 34 -7.47 -30.11 -4.33
N GLN A 35 -8.01 -30.37 -3.14
CA GLN A 35 -8.86 -31.55 -2.87
C GLN A 35 -10.11 -31.56 -3.76
N GLY A 36 -10.75 -30.41 -3.97
CA GLY A 36 -11.91 -30.31 -4.86
C GLY A 36 -11.57 -30.64 -6.32
N ARG A 37 -10.35 -30.33 -6.77
CA ARG A 37 -9.87 -30.62 -8.12
C ARG A 37 -9.32 -32.03 -8.29
N TYR A 38 -8.75 -32.60 -7.23
CA TYR A 38 -8.16 -33.94 -7.25
C TYR A 38 -8.64 -34.76 -6.03
N PRO A 39 -9.86 -35.32 -6.10
CA PRO A 39 -10.50 -36.01 -4.98
C PRO A 39 -9.75 -37.27 -4.50
N ASP A 40 -8.93 -37.88 -5.37
CA ASP A 40 -8.10 -39.05 -5.03
C ASP A 40 -6.98 -38.70 -4.04
N TRP A 41 -6.67 -37.42 -3.87
CA TRP A 41 -5.78 -36.94 -2.83
C TRP A 41 -6.54 -36.72 -1.53
N SER A 42 -6.80 -37.83 -0.83
CA SER A 42 -7.64 -37.84 0.38
C SER A 42 -6.84 -37.73 1.69
N ALA A 43 -5.53 -37.99 1.67
CA ALA A 43 -4.67 -37.95 2.86
C ALA A 43 -3.69 -36.78 2.76
N VAL A 44 -3.99 -35.70 3.48
CA VAL A 44 -3.09 -34.56 3.63
C VAL A 44 -1.92 -34.98 4.52
N LEU A 45 -0.81 -35.39 3.92
CA LEU A 45 0.41 -35.77 4.61
C LEU A 45 1.43 -34.66 4.50
N GLU A 46 2.08 -34.28 5.59
CA GLU A 46 3.16 -33.28 5.59
C GLU A 46 4.35 -33.69 4.70
N SER A 47 4.53 -34.99 4.48
CA SER A 47 5.57 -35.53 3.58
C SER A 47 5.22 -35.42 2.10
N ASP A 48 4.00 -34.98 1.75
CA ASP A 48 3.59 -34.83 0.36
C ASP A 48 4.24 -33.60 -0.27
N PRO A 49 4.86 -33.70 -1.46
CA PRO A 49 5.36 -32.53 -2.19
C PRO A 49 4.28 -31.46 -2.44
N VAL A 50 3.00 -31.83 -2.56
CA VAL A 50 1.88 -30.89 -2.70
C VAL A 50 1.81 -29.95 -1.50
N MET A 51 2.04 -30.45 -0.27
CA MET A 51 2.03 -29.61 0.93
C MET A 51 3.10 -28.52 0.86
N LYS A 52 4.32 -28.89 0.44
CA LYS A 52 5.42 -27.92 0.31
C LYS A 52 5.18 -26.88 -0.78
N LEU A 53 4.53 -27.27 -1.87
CA LEU A 53 4.10 -26.33 -2.90
C LEU A 53 2.98 -25.41 -2.38
N ALA A 54 2.00 -25.95 -1.66
CA ALA A 54 0.89 -25.18 -1.09
C ALA A 54 1.40 -24.16 -0.06
N GLU A 55 2.30 -24.56 0.85
CA GLU A 55 2.99 -23.65 1.79
C GLU A 55 3.72 -22.52 1.04
N ALA A 56 4.49 -22.85 0.00
CA ALA A 56 5.22 -21.86 -0.78
C ALA A 56 4.28 -20.88 -1.51
N VAL A 57 3.15 -21.36 -2.04
CA VAL A 57 2.13 -20.52 -2.69
C VAL A 57 1.44 -19.63 -1.67
N ALA A 58 0.95 -20.18 -0.55
CA ALA A 58 0.31 -19.42 0.53
C ALA A 58 1.21 -18.30 1.06
N TYR A 59 2.50 -18.60 1.24
CA TYR A 59 3.49 -17.60 1.65
C TYR A 59 3.62 -16.47 0.64
N ARG A 60 3.76 -16.80 -0.66
CA ARG A 60 3.87 -15.79 -1.72
C ARG A 60 2.60 -14.95 -1.87
N LEU A 61 1.42 -15.56 -1.72
CA LEU A 61 0.15 -14.83 -1.75
C LEU A 61 0.01 -13.89 -0.55
N THR A 62 0.42 -14.32 0.63
CA THR A 62 0.44 -13.47 1.83
C THR A 62 1.34 -12.26 1.63
N LEU A 63 2.56 -12.45 1.11
CA LEU A 63 3.45 -11.34 0.77
C LEU A 63 2.87 -10.41 -0.30
N ARG A 64 2.26 -10.99 -1.33
CA ARG A 64 1.61 -10.21 -2.39
C ARG A 64 0.45 -9.38 -1.86
N MET A 65 -0.30 -9.90 -0.90
CA MET A 65 -1.36 -9.16 -0.23
C MET A 65 -0.79 -8.04 0.66
N ALA A 66 0.37 -8.26 1.30
CA ALA A 66 1.09 -7.20 1.99
C ALA A 66 1.46 -6.05 1.04
N GLU A 67 2.08 -6.37 -0.10
CA GLU A 67 2.43 -5.40 -1.14
C GLU A 67 1.19 -4.63 -1.64
N TRP A 68 0.08 -5.34 -1.86
CA TRP A 68 -1.19 -4.72 -2.27
C TRP A 68 -1.70 -3.74 -1.21
N ASN A 69 -1.71 -4.14 0.05
CA ASN A 69 -2.13 -3.29 1.16
C ASN A 69 -1.24 -2.05 1.30
N ASP A 70 0.07 -2.18 1.12
CA ASP A 70 1.00 -1.05 1.16
C ASP A 70 0.72 -0.07 0.00
N GLY A 71 0.47 -0.59 -1.20
CA GLY A 71 0.03 0.22 -2.35
C GLY A 71 -1.28 0.94 -2.09
N ALA A 72 -2.28 0.24 -1.53
CA ALA A 72 -3.56 0.82 -1.17
C ALA A 72 -3.42 1.93 -0.11
N ARG A 73 -2.61 1.72 0.95
CA ARG A 73 -2.30 2.76 1.94
C ARG A 73 -1.63 3.97 1.29
N GLY A 74 -0.72 3.74 0.35
CA GLY A 74 -0.05 4.81 -0.39
C GLY A 74 -0.99 5.73 -1.17
N LEU A 75 -2.21 5.28 -1.49
CA LEU A 75 -3.23 6.09 -2.16
C LEU A 75 -4.14 6.87 -1.19
N MET A 76 -3.94 6.74 0.12
CA MET A 76 -4.70 7.48 1.12
C MET A 76 -3.97 8.77 1.47
N LEU A 77 -4.67 9.90 1.48
CA LEU A 77 -4.09 11.22 1.76
C LEU A 77 -3.28 11.24 3.07
N ALA A 78 -3.73 10.48 4.08
CA ALA A 78 -3.07 10.35 5.38
C ALA A 78 -1.65 9.76 5.31
N TYR A 79 -1.36 8.91 4.32
CA TYR A 79 -0.11 8.13 4.22
C TYR A 79 0.67 8.38 2.93
N ALA A 80 0.03 8.91 1.89
CA ALA A 80 0.63 9.19 0.60
C ALA A 80 1.79 10.19 0.74
N THR A 81 2.90 9.95 0.04
CA THR A 81 4.08 10.82 0.01
C THR A 81 4.53 11.11 -1.42
N GLY A 82 5.37 12.13 -1.59
CA GLY A 82 5.98 12.47 -2.87
C GLY A 82 4.97 12.64 -4.01
N SER A 83 5.24 12.01 -5.16
CA SER A 83 4.41 12.16 -6.36
C SER A 83 2.99 11.61 -6.20
N THR A 84 2.78 10.58 -5.38
CA THR A 84 1.42 10.07 -5.11
C THR A 84 0.61 11.13 -4.36
N LEU A 85 1.21 11.80 -3.39
CA LEU A 85 0.56 12.93 -2.70
C LEU A 85 0.28 14.08 -3.66
N ASP A 86 1.19 14.39 -4.58
CA ASP A 86 0.99 15.42 -5.60
C ASP A 86 -0.20 15.10 -6.53
N HIS A 87 -0.36 13.83 -6.91
CA HIS A 87 -1.52 13.39 -7.70
C HIS A 87 -2.83 13.48 -6.88
N LEU A 88 -2.80 13.14 -5.59
CA LEU A 88 -3.97 13.24 -4.73
C LEU A 88 -4.36 14.70 -4.45
N SER A 89 -3.40 15.60 -4.25
CA SER A 89 -3.67 17.03 -4.05
C SER A 89 -4.25 17.67 -5.32
N ALA A 90 -3.81 17.24 -6.50
CA ALA A 90 -4.38 17.67 -7.77
C ALA A 90 -5.88 17.35 -7.91
N LEU A 91 -6.38 16.26 -7.29
CA LEU A 91 -7.82 15.95 -7.26
C LEU A 91 -8.62 17.01 -6.48
N MET A 92 -7.98 17.71 -5.56
CA MET A 92 -8.55 18.83 -4.80
C MET A 92 -8.21 20.19 -5.41
N ASN A 93 -7.65 20.21 -6.62
CA ASN A 93 -7.15 21.41 -7.30
C ASN A 93 -6.09 22.18 -6.47
N VAL A 94 -5.28 21.44 -5.71
CA VAL A 94 -4.12 21.94 -4.96
C VAL A 94 -2.85 21.43 -5.65
N SER A 95 -1.81 22.25 -5.65
CA SER A 95 -0.50 21.90 -6.21
C SER A 95 0.62 22.29 -5.25
N ARG A 96 1.70 21.51 -5.25
CA ARG A 96 2.85 21.76 -4.40
C ARG A 96 3.48 23.13 -4.69
N LEU A 97 3.69 23.90 -3.63
CA LEU A 97 4.30 25.22 -3.70
C LEU A 97 5.83 25.14 -3.79
N THR A 98 6.42 26.07 -4.54
CA THR A 98 7.87 26.30 -4.57
C THR A 98 8.24 27.27 -3.46
N VAL A 99 9.07 26.82 -2.52
CA VAL A 99 9.59 27.63 -1.41
C VAL A 99 10.74 28.51 -1.88
N THR A 100 11.67 27.93 -2.64
CA THR A 100 12.80 28.65 -3.25
C THR A 100 12.86 28.28 -4.73
N PRO A 101 12.80 29.24 -5.66
CA PRO A 101 12.93 28.96 -7.08
C PRO A 101 14.31 28.38 -7.41
N ALA A 102 14.41 27.66 -8.53
CA ALA A 102 15.70 27.18 -9.03
C ALA A 102 16.61 28.37 -9.38
N ASP A 103 17.92 28.20 -9.15
CA ASP A 103 18.95 29.15 -9.57
C ASP A 103 19.86 28.48 -10.60
N ASP A 104 19.60 28.80 -11.87
CA ASP A 104 20.38 28.31 -13.01
C ASP A 104 21.70 29.10 -13.20
N THR A 105 21.96 30.11 -12.38
CA THR A 105 23.17 30.95 -12.46
C THR A 105 24.32 30.42 -11.60
N SER A 106 24.07 29.49 -10.68
CA SER A 106 25.10 28.81 -9.90
C SER A 106 25.73 27.65 -10.68
N ASP A 107 26.99 27.32 -10.40
CA ASP A 107 27.67 26.13 -10.98
C ASP A 107 28.14 25.19 -9.84
N PRO A 108 27.50 24.03 -9.65
CA PRO A 108 26.37 23.49 -10.42
C PRO A 108 25.05 24.26 -10.18
N PRO A 109 24.06 24.17 -11.11
CA PRO A 109 22.73 24.77 -10.93
C PRO A 109 22.04 24.28 -9.65
N THR A 110 21.44 25.20 -8.90
CA THR A 110 20.74 24.88 -7.66
C THR A 110 19.26 24.58 -7.97
N PRO A 111 18.76 23.36 -7.69
CA PRO A 111 17.37 23.02 -7.97
C PRO A 111 16.40 23.78 -7.07
N ALA A 112 15.15 23.94 -7.54
CA ALA A 112 14.09 24.53 -6.74
C ALA A 112 13.82 23.71 -5.47
N VAL A 113 13.60 24.40 -4.35
CA VAL A 113 13.18 23.79 -3.09
C VAL A 113 11.66 23.87 -3.01
N MET A 114 11.01 22.71 -2.93
CA MET A 114 9.56 22.59 -2.83
C MET A 114 9.12 22.49 -1.36
N GLU A 115 7.86 22.78 -1.07
CA GLU A 115 7.30 22.57 0.27
C GLU A 115 7.28 21.08 0.66
N THR A 116 7.21 20.81 1.96
CA THR A 116 7.20 19.44 2.50
C THR A 116 5.83 18.77 2.32
N ASP A 117 5.80 17.44 2.38
CA ASP A 117 4.54 16.68 2.30
C ASP A 117 3.58 17.02 3.45
N ASP A 118 4.11 17.31 4.64
CA ASP A 118 3.30 17.70 5.79
C ASP A 118 2.67 19.08 5.60
N ALA A 119 3.39 20.02 4.96
CA ALA A 119 2.85 21.32 4.60
C ALA A 119 1.77 21.20 3.50
N LEU A 120 2.00 20.36 2.48
CA LEU A 120 1.03 20.11 1.41
C LEU A 120 -0.27 19.44 1.91
N ARG A 121 -0.23 18.71 3.03
CA ARG A 121 -1.42 18.07 3.63
C ARG A 121 -2.22 18.97 4.57
N ALA A 122 -1.65 20.09 5.02
CA ALA A 122 -2.25 20.98 6.02
C ALA A 122 -3.38 21.85 5.42
#